data_AF-A0A0B2R8H5-F1
#
_entry.id   AF-A0A0B2R8H5-F1
#
_cell.length_a   1.000
_cell.length_b   1.000
_cell.length_c   1.000
_cell.angle_alpha   90.00
_cell.angle_beta   90.00
_cell.angle_gamma   90.00
#
_symmetry.space_group_name_H-M   'P 1'
#
loop_
_entity.id
_entity.type
_entity.pdbx_description
1 polymer ?
#
loop_
_entity_poly.entity_id
_entity_poly.type
_entity_poly.pdbx_seq_one_letter_code
_entity_poly.pdbx_strand_id
1 'polypeptide(L)'
;SCDAFTSVMERIPQDQVMQFLRGLNDQYSNVRSNILMMDPLPPIPKVFSYVVQQERQVLNSSLIRNLNFEVKGSTINVASSGPTPICSYCGGVKHTID
;
A
#
# COMPACT_ATOMS: atom_id res chain seq x y z
N SER A 1 -28.26 -7.44 38.01
CA SER A 1 -27.08 -6.74 38.56
C SER A 1 -25.84 -7.30 37.89
N CYS A 2 -25.33 -6.66 36.82
CA CYS A 2 -23.98 -6.88 36.27
C CYS A 2 -23.57 -5.88 35.16
N ASP A 3 -24.16 -4.67 35.10
CA ASP A 3 -23.85 -3.69 34.03
C ASP A 3 -22.39 -3.21 34.02
N ALA A 4 -21.71 -3.25 35.17
CA ALA A 4 -20.29 -2.93 35.24
C ALA A 4 -19.44 -3.93 34.44
N PHE A 5 -19.80 -5.22 34.45
CA PHE A 5 -19.02 -6.26 33.76
C PHE A 5 -19.15 -6.17 32.24
N THR A 6 -20.35 -5.88 31.73
CA THR A 6 -20.58 -5.66 30.29
C THR A 6 -19.82 -4.42 29.80
N SER A 7 -19.85 -3.33 30.57
CA SER A 7 -19.11 -2.11 30.22
C SER A 7 -17.58 -2.30 30.18
N VAL A 8 -17.04 -3.19 31.02
CA VAL A 8 -15.61 -3.54 31.00
C VAL A 8 -15.28 -4.40 29.78
N MET A 9 -16.13 -5.37 29.45
CA MET A 9 -15.93 -6.24 28.29
C MET A 9 -15.96 -5.48 26.95
N GLU A 10 -16.72 -4.39 26.86
CA GLU A 10 -16.72 -3.51 25.68
C GLU A 10 -15.45 -2.65 25.56
N ARG A 11 -14.80 -2.32 26.68
CA ARG A 11 -13.59 -1.48 26.71
C ARG A 11 -12.31 -2.26 26.43
N ILE A 12 -12.23 -3.53 26.85
CA ILE A 12 -11.04 -4.37 26.65
C ILE A 12 -10.57 -4.39 25.18
N PRO A 13 -11.44 -4.59 24.17
CA PRO A 13 -11.02 -4.56 22.77
C PRO A 13 -10.47 -3.20 22.34
N GLN A 14 -11.07 -2.10 22.81
CA GLN A 14 -10.61 -0.75 22.51
C GLN A 14 -9.24 -0.48 23.13
N ASP A 15 -9.03 -0.91 24.38
CA ASP A 15 -7.75 -0.78 25.07
C ASP A 15 -6.65 -1.60 24.40
N GLN A 16 -6.96 -2.80 23.91
CA GLN A 16 -6.04 -3.62 23.13
C GLN A 16 -5.62 -2.93 21.82
N VAL A 17 -6.57 -2.34 21.10
CA VAL A 17 -6.28 -1.56 19.89
C VAL A 17 -5.39 -0.37 20.22
N MET A 18 -5.70 0.39 21.28
CA MET A 18 -4.90 1.52 21.70
C MET A 18 -3.48 1.13 22.11
N GLN A 19 -3.33 0.04 22.87
CA GLN A 19 -2.01 -0.48 23.27
C GLN A 19 -1.19 -0.89 22.04
N PHE A 20 -1.81 -1.58 21.08
CA PHE A 20 -1.15 -1.94 19.83
C PHE A 20 -0.71 -0.71 19.03
N LEU A 21 -1.61 0.26 18.81
CA LEU A 21 -1.32 1.49 18.05
C LEU A 21 -0.21 2.35 18.69
N ARG A 22 -0.08 2.34 20.03
CA ARG A 22 1.02 3.00 20.76
C ARG A 22 2.37 2.33 20.56
N GLY A 23 2.38 1.01 20.36
CA GLY A 23 3.59 0.23 20.11
C GLY A 23 4.07 0.27 18.65
N LEU A 24 3.28 0.83 17.73
CA LEU A 24 3.66 0.96 16.33
C LEU A 24 4.77 2.00 16.13
N ASN A 25 5.69 1.70 15.22
CA ASN A 25 6.74 2.61 14.81
C ASN A 25 6.19 3.83 14.02
N ASP A 26 6.94 4.93 13.96
CA ASP A 26 6.50 6.19 13.32
C ASP A 26 6.19 6.06 11.82
N GLN A 27 6.77 5.07 11.14
CA GLN A 27 6.49 4.76 9.73
C GLN A 27 5.02 4.35 9.48
N TYR A 28 4.31 3.91 10.52
CA TYR A 28 2.90 3.54 10.46
C TYR A 28 1.95 4.67 10.89
N SER A 29 2.46 5.90 11.03
CA SER A 29 1.67 7.09 11.42
C SER A 29 0.41 7.27 10.57
N ASN A 30 0.48 7.02 9.26
CA ASN A 30 -0.66 7.11 8.36
C ASN A 30 -1.77 6.10 8.70
N VAL A 31 -1.44 4.82 8.86
CA VAL A 31 -2.43 3.80 9.26
C VAL A 31 -2.94 4.05 10.67
N ARG A 32 -2.08 4.49 11.60
CA ARG A 32 -2.50 4.87 12.96
C ARG A 32 -3.55 5.98 12.92
N SER A 33 -3.29 7.06 12.18
CA SER A 33 -4.26 8.16 12.03
C SER A 33 -5.55 7.69 11.36
N ASN A 34 -5.45 6.86 10.31
CA ASN A 34 -6.63 6.33 9.62
C ASN A 34 -7.51 5.50 10.56
N ILE A 35 -6.92 4.61 11.36
CA ILE A 35 -7.65 3.77 12.32
C ILE A 35 -8.32 4.61 13.42
N LEU A 36 -7.63 5.63 13.94
CA LEU A 36 -8.17 6.52 14.97
C LEU A 36 -9.33 7.39 14.47
N MET A 37 -9.48 7.56 13.16
CA MET A 37 -10.61 8.26 12.54
C MET A 37 -11.82 7.35 12.25
N MET A 38 -11.72 6.04 12.52
CA MET A 38 -12.83 5.09 12.31
C MET A 38 -13.78 5.07 13.51
N ASP A 39 -15.08 5.11 13.25
CA ASP A 39 -16.14 4.90 14.25
C ASP A 39 -17.15 3.84 13.76
N PRO A 40 -17.30 2.69 14.44
CA PRO A 40 -16.55 2.28 15.64
C PRO A 40 -15.11 1.84 15.31
N LEU A 41 -14.23 1.94 16.31
CA LEU A 41 -12.85 1.44 16.21
C LEU A 41 -12.84 -0.02 15.74
N PRO A 42 -12.04 -0.36 14.71
CA PRO A 42 -11.98 -1.71 14.19
C PRO A 42 -11.41 -2.69 15.24
N PRO A 43 -11.84 -3.97 15.21
CA PRO A 43 -11.31 -4.97 16.13
C PRO A 43 -9.82 -5.24 15.83
N ILE A 44 -9.09 -5.72 16.85
CA ILE A 44 -7.64 -5.93 16.76
C ILE A 44 -7.17 -6.75 15.54
N PRO A 45 -7.85 -7.83 15.08
CA PRO A 45 -7.40 -8.59 13.90
C PRO A 45 -7.43 -7.75 12.61
N LYS A 46 -8.38 -6.82 12.51
CA LYS A 46 -8.50 -5.92 11.37
C LYS A 46 -7.42 -4.84 11.41
N VAL A 47 -7.08 -4.36 12.61
CA VAL A 47 -5.94 -3.46 12.83
C VAL A 47 -4.62 -4.08 12.37
N PHE A 48 -4.36 -5.35 12.71
CA PHE A 48 -3.20 -6.09 12.16
C PHE A 48 -3.20 -6.15 10.64
N SER A 49 -4.38 -6.40 10.04
CA SER A 49 -4.52 -6.48 8.58
C SER A 49 -4.17 -5.15 7.90
N TYR A 50 -4.54 -4.01 8.49
CA TYR A 50 -4.18 -2.68 7.97
C TYR A 50 -2.67 -2.44 8.01
N VAL A 51 -2.00 -2.83 9.10
CA VAL A 51 -0.54 -2.71 9.22
C VAL A 51 0.16 -3.55 8.16
N VAL A 52 -0.22 -4.83 8.02
CA VAL A 52 0.34 -5.73 6.99
C VAL A 52 0.10 -5.19 5.58
N GLN A 53 -1.07 -4.59 5.33
CA GLN A 53 -1.36 -3.97 4.04
C GLN A 53 -0.43 -2.79 3.75
N GLN A 54 -0.17 -1.93 4.74
CA GLN A 54 0.76 -0.82 4.58
C GLN A 54 2.19 -1.30 4.36
N GLU A 55 2.66 -2.33 5.06
CA GLU A 55 4.00 -2.91 4.83
C GLU A 55 4.17 -3.36 3.38
N ARG A 56 3.18 -4.07 2.84
CA ARG A 56 3.18 -4.50 1.43
C ARG A 56 3.22 -3.31 0.48
N GLN A 57 2.46 -2.25 0.76
CA GLN A 57 2.50 -1.03 -0.06
C GLN A 57 3.86 -0.32 0.01
N VAL A 58 4.47 -0.23 1.19
CA VAL A 58 5.80 0.38 1.37
C VAL A 58 6.86 -0.44 0.63
N LEU A 59 6.86 -1.76 0.75
CA LEU A 59 7.77 -2.65 0.02
C LEU A 59 7.58 -2.51 -1.49
N ASN A 60 6.34 -2.59 -1.97
CA ASN A 60 6.05 -2.42 -3.41
C ASN A 60 6.47 -1.04 -3.92
N SER A 61 6.17 0.03 -3.18
CA SER A 61 6.59 1.39 -3.57
C SER A 61 8.10 1.53 -3.60
N SER A 62 8.82 0.84 -2.71
CA SER A 62 10.28 0.81 -2.68
C SER A 62 10.83 0.04 -3.88
N LEU A 63 10.21 -1.08 -4.27
CA LEU A 63 10.58 -1.81 -5.49
C LEU A 63 10.36 -0.96 -6.74
N ILE A 64 9.22 -0.29 -6.87
CA ILE A 64 8.97 0.64 -7.99
C ILE A 64 9.98 1.80 -7.99
N ARG A 65 10.33 2.35 -6.82
CA ARG A 65 11.34 3.41 -6.72
C ARG A 65 12.72 2.93 -7.18
N ASN A 66 13.09 1.69 -6.90
CA ASN A 66 14.35 1.09 -7.37
C ASN A 66 14.35 0.79 -8.87
N LEU A 67 13.19 0.44 -9.46
CA LEU A 67 13.06 0.25 -10.91
C LEU A 67 13.08 1.58 -11.69
N ASN A 68 12.73 2.69 -11.05
CA ASN A 68 12.75 4.02 -11.66
C ASN A 68 14.14 4.68 -11.65
N PHE A 69 15.19 3.97 -11.23
CA PHE A 69 16.58 4.40 -11.37
C PHE A 69 17.10 4.02 -12.77
N GLU A 70 17.31 5.06 -13.61
CA GLU A 70 17.80 5.04 -15.00
C GLU A 70 16.83 4.63 -16.13
N VAL A 71 15.82 5.47 -16.37
CA VAL A 71 15.57 5.93 -17.75
C VAL A 71 15.85 7.43 -17.79
N LYS A 72 17.14 7.80 -17.74
CA LYS A 72 17.54 9.06 -18.37
C LYS A 72 17.25 8.87 -19.85
N GLY A 73 16.23 9.55 -20.35
CA GLY A 73 15.75 9.43 -21.71
C GLY A 73 16.91 9.47 -22.70
N SER A 74 17.23 8.32 -23.31
CA SER A 74 17.92 8.29 -24.58
C SER A 74 16.97 8.93 -25.60
N THR A 75 17.17 10.21 -25.87
CA THR A 75 16.59 10.88 -27.03
C THR A 75 17.18 10.20 -28.26
N ILE A 76 16.56 9.11 -28.73
CA ILE A 76 16.84 8.55 -30.04
C ILE A 76 16.18 9.51 -31.02
N ASN A 77 16.97 10.44 -31.55
CA ASN A 77 16.59 11.24 -32.71
C ASN A 77 16.59 10.30 -33.93
N VAL A 78 15.55 9.49 -34.07
CA VAL A 78 15.25 8.79 -35.33
C VAL A 78 14.37 9.73 -36.14
N ALA A 79 15.01 10.51 -36.99
CA ALA A 79 14.35 11.03 -38.17
C ALA A 79 14.06 9.83 -39.08
N SER A 80 12.81 9.35 -39.09
CA SER A 80 12.33 8.55 -40.22
C SER A 80 10.81 8.65 -40.33
N SER A 81 10.43 9.32 -41.41
CA SER A 81 9.10 9.44 -41.98
C SER A 81 8.47 8.07 -42.25
N GLY A 82 7.39 7.74 -41.53
CA GLY A 82 6.50 6.62 -41.87
C GLY A 82 5.77 6.02 -40.66
N PRO A 83 4.58 5.41 -40.82
CA PRO A 83 3.87 4.74 -39.73
C PRO A 83 4.71 3.55 -39.23
N THR A 84 5.10 3.58 -37.96
CA THR A 84 5.85 2.46 -37.35
C THR A 84 4.92 1.26 -37.15
N PRO A 85 5.26 0.06 -37.64
CA PRO A 85 4.45 -1.13 -37.40
C PRO A 85 4.49 -1.51 -35.91
N ILE A 86 3.31 -1.75 -35.34
CA ILE A 86 3.08 -2.17 -33.96
C ILE A 86 2.79 -3.68 -33.97
N CYS A 87 3.38 -4.42 -33.02
CA CYS A 87 3.12 -5.85 -32.88
C CYS A 87 1.69 -6.10 -32.36
N SER A 88 0.88 -6.85 -33.12
CA SER A 88 -0.51 -7.16 -32.77
C SER A 88 -0.68 -8.04 -31.53
N TYR A 89 0.39 -8.71 -31.09
CA TYR A 89 0.35 -9.65 -29.96
C TYR A 89 0.66 -8.96 -28.62
N CYS A 90 1.58 -7.99 -28.60
CA CYS A 90 2.03 -7.35 -27.35
C CYS A 90 1.97 -5.81 -27.37
N GLY A 91 1.62 -5.19 -28.49
CA GLY A 91 1.53 -3.73 -28.62
C GLY A 91 2.87 -2.99 -28.63
N GLY A 92 4.01 -3.70 -28.58
CA GLY A 92 5.35 -3.13 -28.64
C GLY A 92 5.80 -2.78 -30.07
N VAL A 93 6.70 -1.79 -30.19
CA VAL A 93 7.34 -1.40 -31.47
C VAL A 93 8.70 -2.10 -31.65
N LYS A 94 9.05 -2.40 -32.91
CA LYS A 94 10.38 -2.89 -33.38
C LYS A 94 10.91 -4.20 -32.77
N HIS A 95 10.16 -5.30 -32.91
CA HIS A 95 10.73 -6.65 -32.90
C HIS A 95 10.02 -7.51 -33.94
N THR A 96 10.72 -8.51 -34.49
CA THR A 96 10.13 -9.57 -35.31
C THR A 96 9.82 -10.76 -34.42
N ILE A 97 8.61 -11.29 -34.54
CA ILE A 97 8.22 -12.58 -33.97
C ILE A 97 8.85 -13.62 -34.89
N ASP A 98 9.82 -14.39 -34.40
CA ASP A 98 10.19 -15.66 -35.01
C ASP A 98 9.22 -16.74 -34.51
#